data_AF-A0A821JP26-F1
#
_entry.id   AF-A0A821JP26-F1
#
_cell.length_a   1.000
_cell.length_b   1.000
_cell.length_c   1.000
_cell.angle_alpha   90.00
_cell.angle_beta   90.00
_cell.angle_gamma   90.00
#
_symmetry.space_group_name_H-M   'P 1'
#
loop_
_entity.id
_entity.type
_entity.pdbx_description
1 polymer ?
#
loop_
_entity_poly.entity_id
_entity_poly.type
_entity_poly.pdbx_seq_one_letter_code
_entity_poly.pdbx_strand_id
1 'polypeptide(L)'
;MKDYSYYRQYGAIQMKTADGSLKLFPLIDASDFTSRPTDSVREANNWIGSDENNERTNKKWIDVLSFDEQGKPQFGRSCFVYPNDGVKPAQPCYRFCIEYKKNGGVSENNEIQNKASLVPYGDYEGFRWNNGKWYFTAQPFDAIPFEEKPKSILKPLDEIEKDEKKNKKKNKLF
;
A
#
# COMPACT_ATOMS: atom_id res chain seq x y z
N MET A 1 -25.56 -1.60 -26.28
CA MET A 1 -24.11 -1.62 -26.54
C MET A 1 -23.44 -1.41 -25.19
N LYS A 2 -22.63 -2.36 -24.69
CA LYS A 2 -21.83 -2.11 -23.49
C LYS A 2 -20.72 -1.14 -23.89
N ASP A 3 -20.63 -0.02 -23.20
CA ASP A 3 -19.53 0.91 -23.37
C ASP A 3 -18.28 0.28 -22.75
N TYR A 4 -17.28 0.00 -23.59
CA TYR A 4 -15.99 -0.56 -23.18
C TYR A 4 -14.96 0.52 -22.84
N SER A 5 -15.34 1.80 -22.86
CA SER A 5 -14.45 2.92 -22.54
C SER A 5 -14.34 3.21 -21.03
N TYR A 6 -15.21 2.63 -20.20
CA TYR A 6 -15.26 2.89 -18.76
C TYR A 6 -14.98 1.63 -17.95
N TYR A 7 -13.81 1.57 -17.31
CA TYR A 7 -13.40 0.49 -16.41
C TYR A 7 -13.50 0.97 -14.96
N ARG A 8 -14.49 0.49 -14.22
CA ARG A 8 -14.50 0.67 -12.76
C ARG A 8 -13.64 -0.39 -12.10
N GLN A 9 -12.66 0.05 -11.33
CA GLN A 9 -11.83 -0.85 -10.54
C GLN A 9 -12.58 -1.24 -9.26
N TYR A 10 -12.38 -2.49 -8.85
CA TYR A 10 -12.97 -3.01 -7.62
C TYR A 10 -11.87 -3.70 -6.81
N GLY A 11 -11.93 -3.52 -5.50
CA GLY A 11 -11.13 -4.25 -4.54
C GLY A 11 -12.02 -4.95 -3.52
N ALA A 12 -11.42 -5.71 -2.61
CA ALA A 12 -12.11 -6.19 -1.44
C ALA A 12 -11.15 -6.29 -0.25
N ILE A 13 -11.64 -5.95 0.94
CA ILE A 13 -10.97 -6.29 2.20
C ILE A 13 -11.60 -7.58 2.71
N GLN A 14 -10.78 -8.62 2.85
CA GLN A 14 -11.16 -9.83 3.55
C GLN A 14 -10.79 -9.73 5.03
N MET A 15 -11.75 -9.98 5.91
CA MET A 15 -11.53 -9.98 7.34
C MET A 15 -11.18 -11.37 7.84
N LYS A 16 -10.27 -11.45 8.81
CA LYS A 16 -10.04 -12.67 9.57
C LYS A 16 -11.19 -12.86 10.57
N THR A 17 -12.02 -13.86 10.34
CA THR A 17 -13.11 -14.27 11.25
C THR A 17 -12.65 -15.44 12.11
N ALA A 18 -13.13 -15.51 13.36
CA ALA A 18 -12.72 -16.57 14.30
C ALA A 18 -13.27 -17.96 13.91
N ASP A 19 -14.44 -17.99 13.29
CA ASP A 19 -15.15 -19.19 12.83
C ASP A 19 -14.80 -19.59 11.39
N GLY A 20 -13.93 -18.82 10.72
CA GLY A 20 -13.57 -19.04 9.33
C GLY A 20 -14.65 -18.63 8.32
N SER A 21 -15.75 -18.01 8.76
CA SER A 21 -16.78 -17.49 7.88
C SER A 21 -16.25 -16.40 6.95
N LEU A 22 -16.74 -16.35 5.71
CA LEU A 22 -16.33 -15.32 4.77
C LEU A 22 -16.94 -13.96 5.16
N LYS A 23 -16.09 -12.98 5.47
CA LYS A 23 -16.48 -11.58 5.63
C LYS A 23 -15.65 -10.69 4.69
N LEU A 24 -16.32 -10.08 3.72
CA LEU A 24 -15.74 -9.21 2.72
C LEU A 24 -16.35 -7.81 2.78
N PHE A 25 -15.51 -6.79 2.67
CA PHE A 25 -15.94 -5.43 2.35
C PHE A 25 -15.55 -5.11 0.90
N PRO A 26 -16.51 -4.98 -0.03
CA PRO A 26 -16.20 -4.59 -1.40
C PRO A 26 -15.73 -3.13 -1.42
N LEU A 27 -14.64 -2.87 -2.12
CA LEU A 27 -14.13 -1.53 -2.35
C LEU A 27 -14.51 -1.09 -3.76
N ILE A 28 -15.17 0.07 -3.85
CA ILE A 28 -15.59 0.69 -5.09
C ILE A 28 -14.63 1.84 -5.36
N ASP A 29 -13.89 1.74 -6.46
CA ASP A 29 -13.02 2.82 -6.88
C ASP A 29 -13.84 4.02 -7.38
N ALA A 30 -13.56 5.17 -6.80
CA ALA A 30 -14.18 6.46 -7.11
C ALA A 30 -13.14 7.53 -7.50
N SER A 31 -11.96 7.10 -7.96
CA SER A 31 -10.86 7.98 -8.34
C SER A 31 -11.30 8.99 -9.41
N ASP A 32 -12.00 8.53 -10.46
CA ASP A 32 -12.51 9.36 -11.57
C ASP A 32 -13.51 10.45 -11.13
N PHE A 33 -14.18 10.27 -9.99
CA PHE A 33 -15.18 11.21 -9.47
C PHE A 33 -14.64 12.08 -8.32
N THR A 34 -13.33 12.03 -8.10
CA THR A 34 -12.68 12.68 -6.97
C THR A 34 -11.89 13.91 -7.40
N SER A 35 -12.41 15.09 -7.09
CA SER A 35 -11.69 16.35 -7.30
C SER A 35 -10.67 16.65 -6.20
N ARG A 36 -10.90 16.16 -4.98
CA ARG A 36 -10.06 16.39 -3.80
C ARG A 36 -9.75 15.05 -3.10
N PRO A 37 -8.67 14.35 -3.50
CA PRO A 37 -8.34 13.02 -2.97
C PRO A 37 -7.65 13.02 -1.60
N THR A 38 -7.14 14.17 -1.14
CA THR A 38 -6.26 14.30 0.05
C THR A 38 -6.92 14.92 1.28
N ASP A 39 -8.19 15.33 1.21
CA ASP A 39 -8.82 16.20 2.22
C ASP A 39 -9.86 15.50 3.12
N SER A 40 -10.09 14.21 2.90
CA SER A 40 -11.24 13.52 3.47
C SER A 40 -10.91 12.09 3.89
N VAL A 41 -11.56 11.67 4.99
CA VAL A 41 -11.74 10.25 5.32
C VAL A 41 -12.75 9.67 4.34
N ARG A 42 -12.50 8.44 3.90
CA ARG A 42 -13.29 7.73 2.90
C ARG A 42 -13.76 6.38 3.43
N GLU A 43 -14.79 5.86 2.82
CA GLU A 43 -15.39 4.56 3.10
C GLU A 43 -15.14 3.60 1.92
N ALA A 44 -15.63 2.38 2.07
CA ALA A 44 -15.51 1.34 1.05
C ALA A 44 -16.13 1.75 -0.31
N ASN A 45 -17.18 2.57 -0.32
CA ASN A 45 -17.92 2.93 -1.53
C ASN A 45 -17.33 4.11 -2.33
N ASN A 46 -16.33 4.81 -1.78
CA ASN A 46 -15.66 5.94 -2.42
C ASN A 46 -14.13 5.83 -2.30
N TRP A 47 -13.62 4.61 -2.20
CA TRP A 47 -12.20 4.29 -2.12
C TRP A 47 -11.44 4.76 -3.37
N ILE A 48 -10.13 4.99 -3.23
CA ILE A 48 -9.24 5.42 -4.30
C ILE A 48 -8.13 4.39 -4.39
N GLY A 49 -8.17 3.54 -5.42
CA GLY A 49 -7.25 2.43 -5.61
C GLY A 49 -6.12 2.76 -6.57
N SER A 50 -6.44 3.31 -7.74
CA SER A 50 -5.45 3.65 -8.78
C SER A 50 -5.82 4.95 -9.48
N ASP A 51 -4.84 5.82 -9.68
CA ASP A 51 -5.01 7.12 -10.35
C ASP A 51 -3.95 7.27 -11.45
N GLU A 52 -4.41 7.16 -12.69
CA GLU A 52 -3.61 7.47 -13.87
C GLU A 52 -3.52 8.99 -14.04
N ASN A 53 -2.43 9.59 -13.56
CA ASN A 53 -2.30 11.04 -13.52
C ASN A 53 -2.28 11.69 -14.91
N ASN A 54 -1.37 11.25 -15.79
CA ASN A 54 -1.26 11.74 -17.17
C ASN A 54 -0.48 10.74 -18.05
N GLU A 55 -0.19 11.12 -19.30
CA GLU A 55 0.55 10.28 -20.26
C GLU A 55 1.96 9.90 -19.81
N ARG A 56 2.56 10.65 -18.87
CA ARG A 56 3.97 10.49 -18.46
C ARG A 56 4.15 9.93 -17.05
N THR A 57 3.15 10.07 -16.18
CA THR A 57 3.27 9.76 -14.75
C THR A 57 2.05 9.00 -14.22
N ASN A 58 2.27 8.20 -13.18
CA ASN A 58 1.26 7.54 -12.38
C ASN A 58 1.26 8.13 -10.97
N LYS A 59 0.10 8.05 -10.29
CA LYS A 59 0.00 8.31 -8.86
C LYS A 59 -0.28 7.02 -8.11
N LYS A 60 0.46 6.82 -7.03
CA LYS A 60 0.15 5.82 -6.00
C LYS A 60 -0.27 6.55 -4.75
N TRP A 61 -1.45 6.18 -4.28
CA TRP A 61 -1.99 6.68 -3.04
C TRP A 61 -1.58 5.79 -1.87
N ILE A 62 -1.04 6.41 -0.82
CA ILE A 62 -0.73 5.77 0.46
C ILE A 62 -1.81 6.19 1.46
N ASP A 63 -2.48 5.19 1.97
CA ASP A 63 -3.69 5.36 2.75
C ASP A 63 -3.56 4.73 4.14
N VAL A 64 -4.24 5.33 5.12
CA VAL A 64 -4.35 4.73 6.45
C VAL A 64 -5.69 4.02 6.53
N LEU A 65 -5.66 2.69 6.50
CA LEU A 65 -6.83 1.86 6.77
C LEU A 65 -7.07 1.80 8.28
N SER A 66 -8.26 2.16 8.70
CA SER A 66 -8.77 1.98 10.07
C SER A 66 -10.17 1.38 10.03
N PHE A 67 -10.71 1.02 11.19
CA PHE A 67 -12.08 0.54 11.30
C PHE A 67 -12.82 1.42 12.29
N ASP A 68 -14.06 1.79 11.96
CA ASP A 68 -14.94 2.49 12.88
C ASP A 68 -15.44 1.57 14.01
N GLU A 69 -16.23 2.13 14.93
CA GLU A 69 -16.79 1.39 16.06
C GLU A 69 -17.71 0.24 15.62
N GLN A 70 -18.28 0.33 14.42
CA GLN A 70 -19.14 -0.70 13.82
C GLN A 70 -18.32 -1.72 13.01
N GLY A 71 -16.99 -1.57 12.96
CA GLY A 71 -16.08 -2.45 12.26
C GLY A 71 -16.10 -2.29 10.74
N LYS A 72 -16.54 -1.14 10.21
CA LYS A 72 -16.46 -0.82 8.77
C LYS A 72 -15.12 -0.17 8.45
N PRO A 73 -14.51 -0.48 7.29
CA PRO A 73 -13.24 0.09 6.90
C PRO A 73 -13.37 1.58 6.55
N GLN A 74 -12.45 2.37 7.08
CA GLN A 74 -12.25 3.78 6.79
C GLN A 74 -10.84 4.00 6.24
N PHE A 75 -10.75 4.89 5.26
CA PHE A 75 -9.57 5.15 4.46
C PHE A 75 -9.18 6.61 4.56
N GLY A 76 -8.02 6.86 5.16
CA GLY A 76 -7.39 8.15 5.22
C GLY A 76 -7.57 8.78 6.60
N ARG A 77 -6.58 9.53 7.03
CA ARG A 77 -6.56 10.16 8.34
C ARG A 77 -5.57 11.33 8.35
N SER A 78 -5.95 12.43 8.98
CA SER A 78 -5.09 13.58 9.26
C SER A 78 -3.98 13.23 10.27
N CYS A 79 -3.03 12.40 9.86
CA CYS A 79 -1.97 11.89 10.73
C CYS A 79 -0.59 11.86 10.07
N PHE A 80 -0.47 12.25 8.80
CA PHE A 80 0.83 12.43 8.15
C PHE A 80 1.47 13.74 8.59
N VAL A 81 2.76 13.71 8.93
CA VAL A 81 3.57 14.86 9.35
C VAL A 81 4.84 14.91 8.51
N TYR A 82 5.03 15.98 7.75
CA TYR A 82 6.18 16.16 6.88
C TYR A 82 6.43 17.66 6.58
N PRO A 83 7.66 18.05 6.21
CA PRO A 83 7.96 19.43 5.86
C PRO A 83 7.12 19.92 4.66
N ASN A 84 6.66 21.16 4.71
CA ASN A 84 6.03 21.80 3.56
C ASN A 84 7.13 22.36 2.65
N ASP A 85 7.56 21.54 1.69
CA ASP A 85 8.69 21.82 0.78
C ASP A 85 8.24 22.21 -0.63
N GLY A 86 6.94 22.37 -0.88
CA GLY A 86 6.36 22.65 -2.20
C GLY A 86 6.39 21.47 -3.17
N VAL A 87 7.01 20.35 -2.80
CA VAL A 87 7.08 19.12 -3.61
C VAL A 87 5.97 18.14 -3.21
N LYS A 88 5.60 18.14 -1.93
CA LYS A 88 4.59 17.26 -1.31
C LYS A 88 3.24 17.98 -1.15
N PRO A 89 2.11 17.24 -1.06
CA PRO A 89 0.79 17.86 -0.85
C PRO A 89 0.74 18.74 0.40
N ALA A 90 -0.01 19.83 0.36
CA ALA A 90 -0.20 20.67 1.55
C ALA A 90 -0.86 19.88 2.70
N GLN A 91 -0.53 20.24 3.94
CA GLN A 91 -1.17 19.69 5.14
C GLN A 91 -2.46 20.45 5.49
N PRO A 92 -3.49 19.80 6.09
CA PRO A 92 -3.53 18.39 6.47
C PRO A 92 -3.68 17.49 5.24
N CYS A 93 -2.99 16.36 5.28
CA CYS A 93 -3.03 15.35 4.23
C CYS A 93 -3.61 14.08 4.82
N TYR A 94 -4.75 13.62 4.30
CA TYR A 94 -5.44 12.41 4.76
C TYR A 94 -4.90 11.15 4.09
N ARG A 95 -4.26 11.31 2.93
CA ARG A 95 -3.72 10.25 2.08
C ARG A 95 -2.54 10.81 1.32
N PHE A 96 -1.37 10.20 1.47
CA PHE A 96 -0.16 10.70 0.85
C PHE A 96 -0.07 10.22 -0.59
N CYS A 97 0.40 11.09 -1.50
CA CYS A 97 0.52 10.77 -2.92
C CYS A 97 1.98 10.64 -3.31
N ILE A 98 2.33 9.54 -3.96
CA ILE A 98 3.60 9.41 -4.68
C ILE A 98 3.31 9.46 -6.17
N GLU A 99 3.83 10.49 -6.84
CA GLU A 99 3.78 10.59 -8.29
C GLU A 99 5.13 10.18 -8.88
N TYR A 100 5.10 9.31 -9.88
CA TYR A 100 6.30 8.74 -10.48
C TYR A 100 6.11 8.50 -11.98
N LYS A 101 7.23 8.40 -12.72
CA LYS A 101 7.24 8.18 -14.17
C LYS A 101 6.61 6.85 -14.56
N LYS A 102 5.78 6.83 -15.60
CA LYS A 102 5.17 5.61 -16.18
C LYS A 102 6.23 4.66 -16.78
N ASN A 103 7.25 5.22 -17.43
CA ASN A 103 8.28 4.48 -18.16
C ASN A 103 9.59 4.37 -17.35
N GLY A 104 10.25 3.21 -17.33
CA GLY A 104 11.47 2.97 -16.54
C GLY A 104 12.78 3.59 -17.09
N GLY A 105 12.72 4.45 -18.11
CA GLY A 105 13.93 5.08 -18.65
C GLY A 105 14.55 6.05 -17.64
N VAL A 106 15.84 5.91 -17.37
CA VAL A 106 16.60 6.79 -16.47
C VAL A 106 16.61 8.22 -17.05
N SER A 107 16.23 9.19 -16.23
CA SER A 107 16.49 10.61 -16.50
C SER A 107 17.81 10.95 -15.83
N GLU A 108 18.81 11.43 -16.58
CA GLU A 108 20.09 11.87 -16.02
C GLU A 108 19.98 13.21 -15.26
N ASN A 109 18.83 13.88 -15.37
CA ASN A 109 18.59 15.18 -14.75
C ASN A 109 17.86 15.00 -13.40
N ASN A 110 18.54 15.34 -12.29
CA ASN A 110 18.04 15.26 -10.90
C ASN A 110 17.02 16.37 -10.54
N GLU A 111 16.06 16.65 -11.43
CA GLU A 111 15.05 17.68 -11.21
C GLU A 111 13.86 17.12 -10.40
N ILE A 112 13.92 17.26 -9.06
CA ILE A 112 12.90 16.76 -8.12
C ILE A 112 11.51 17.37 -8.38
N GLN A 113 11.46 18.58 -8.94
CA GLN A 113 10.22 19.26 -9.32
C GLN A 113 9.57 18.64 -10.55
N ASN A 114 10.36 17.96 -11.40
CA ASN A 114 9.87 17.30 -12.59
C ASN A 114 9.48 15.86 -12.25
N LYS A 115 8.22 15.61 -11.89
CA LYS A 115 7.73 14.27 -11.48
C LYS A 115 7.97 13.18 -12.54
N ALA A 116 8.11 13.54 -13.81
CA ALA A 116 8.44 12.62 -14.90
C ALA A 116 9.93 12.22 -14.94
N SER A 117 10.78 12.76 -14.07
CA SER A 117 12.16 12.30 -13.84
C SER A 117 12.24 11.26 -12.71
N LEU A 118 11.21 11.19 -11.85
CA LEU A 118 11.23 10.37 -10.63
C LEU A 118 10.98 8.90 -10.94
N VAL A 119 11.94 8.05 -10.52
CA VAL A 119 11.82 6.60 -10.54
C VAL A 119 11.39 6.12 -9.15
N PRO A 120 10.34 5.30 -9.02
CA PRO A 120 9.90 4.78 -7.72
C PRO A 120 10.85 3.66 -7.27
N TYR A 121 12.01 4.04 -6.72
CA TYR A 121 13.02 3.07 -6.28
C TYR A 121 12.78 2.55 -4.85
N GLY A 122 11.77 3.08 -4.14
CA GLY A 122 11.30 2.54 -2.86
C GLY A 122 12.19 2.85 -1.64
N ASP A 123 13.42 3.33 -1.85
CA ASP A 123 14.43 3.38 -0.78
C ASP A 123 14.65 4.74 -0.11
N TYR A 124 14.17 5.85 -0.68
CA TYR A 124 14.56 7.21 -0.25
C TYR A 124 13.53 7.96 0.60
N GLU A 125 12.27 7.54 0.66
CA GLU A 125 11.24 8.27 1.41
C GLU A 125 10.22 7.28 2.00
N GLY A 126 9.86 7.50 3.26
CA GLY A 126 8.83 6.72 3.95
C GLY A 126 8.27 7.43 5.17
N PHE A 127 7.47 6.72 5.96
CA PHE A 127 6.89 7.24 7.18
C PHE A 127 7.11 6.27 8.34
N ARG A 128 7.45 6.81 9.52
CA ARG A 128 7.53 6.07 10.78
C ARG A 128 6.33 6.41 11.66
N TRP A 129 5.71 5.38 12.21
CA TRP A 129 4.63 5.55 13.18
C TRP A 129 5.20 5.98 14.52
N ASN A 130 4.68 7.08 15.06
CA ASN A 130 5.01 7.56 16.41
C ASN A 130 3.80 8.29 17.00
N ASN A 131 3.32 7.84 18.17
CA ASN A 131 2.28 8.51 18.96
C ASN A 131 1.05 8.97 18.15
N GLY A 132 0.46 8.07 17.34
CA GLY A 132 -0.77 8.38 16.60
C GLY A 132 -0.55 9.07 15.24
N LYS A 133 0.70 9.32 14.85
CA LYS A 133 1.05 10.03 13.62
C LYS A 133 2.14 9.31 12.82
N TRP A 134 2.09 9.47 11.50
CA TRP A 134 3.07 9.02 10.54
C TRP A 134 4.02 10.17 10.22
N TYR A 135 5.24 10.13 10.76
CA TYR A 135 6.27 11.14 10.52
C TYR A 135 7.15 10.75 9.35
N PHE A 136 7.40 11.68 8.43
CA PHE A 136 8.30 11.46 7.31
C PHE A 136 9.72 11.09 7.74
N THR A 137 10.35 10.20 6.97
CA THR A 137 11.76 9.86 7.07
C THR A 137 12.34 9.70 5.67
N ALA A 138 13.53 10.27 5.45
CA ALA A 138 14.31 10.09 4.22
C ALA A 138 15.14 8.79 4.24
N GLN A 139 15.13 8.08 5.36
CA GLN A 139 15.88 6.84 5.56
C GLN A 139 14.99 5.84 6.30
N PRO A 140 13.95 5.29 5.64
CA PRO A 140 13.03 4.36 6.28
C PRO A 140 13.73 3.07 6.74
N PHE A 141 14.83 2.67 6.07
CA PHE A 141 15.52 1.39 6.30
C PHE A 141 16.75 1.47 7.21
N ASP A 142 17.35 2.64 7.44
CA ASP A 142 18.59 2.79 8.24
C ASP A 142 18.49 2.32 9.70
N ALA A 143 17.27 2.31 10.28
CA ALA A 143 17.05 1.86 11.65
C ALA A 143 16.44 0.45 11.74
N ILE A 144 16.21 -0.20 10.60
CA ILE A 144 15.82 -1.60 10.56
C ILE A 144 17.14 -2.37 10.45
N PRO A 145 17.63 -3.04 11.52
CA PRO A 145 18.58 -4.11 11.28
C PRO A 145 17.83 -5.06 10.36
N PHE A 146 18.23 -5.12 9.08
CA PHE A 146 17.75 -6.12 8.15
C PHE A 146 17.88 -7.42 8.93
N GLU A 147 16.76 -8.06 9.31
CA GLU A 147 16.83 -9.31 10.08
C GLU A 147 17.86 -10.18 9.35
N GLU A 148 18.92 -10.58 10.05
CA GLU A 148 20.11 -11.22 9.47
C GLU A 148 19.69 -12.46 8.67
N LYS A 149 19.34 -12.27 7.40
CA LYS A 149 18.59 -13.20 6.57
C LYS A 149 17.24 -13.57 7.24
N PRO A 150 16.14 -13.71 6.48
CA PRO A 150 14.95 -14.35 7.04
C PRO A 150 15.36 -15.68 7.67
N LYS A 151 15.02 -15.91 8.95
CA LYS A 151 15.22 -17.20 9.63
C LYS A 151 14.64 -18.27 8.70
N SER A 152 15.52 -18.95 7.96
CA SER A 152 15.24 -19.96 6.92
C SER A 152 13.92 -19.78 6.18
N ILE A 153 13.95 -19.40 4.90
CA ILE A 153 12.79 -19.47 4.00
C ILE A 153 11.92 -20.66 4.40
N LEU A 154 10.68 -20.40 4.87
CA LEU A 154 9.76 -21.46 5.24
C LEU A 154 9.66 -22.37 4.02
N LYS A 155 10.06 -23.64 4.17
CA LYS A 155 9.96 -24.61 3.09
C LYS A 155 8.51 -24.64 2.60
N PRO A 156 8.24 -24.77 1.29
CA PRO A 156 6.89 -25.00 0.79
C PRO A 156 6.19 -26.08 1.61
N LEU A 157 4.91 -25.90 1.91
CA LEU A 157 4.14 -26.78 2.80
C LEU A 157 4.26 -28.26 2.40
N ASP A 158 4.29 -28.53 1.09
CA ASP A 158 4.44 -29.85 0.50
C ASP A 158 5.76 -30.55 0.90
N GLU A 159 6.82 -29.80 1.15
CA GLU A 159 8.11 -30.34 1.62
C GLU A 159 8.07 -30.63 3.13
N ILE A 160 7.40 -29.77 3.90
CA ILE A 160 7.17 -29.96 5.34
C ILE A 160 6.36 -31.24 5.56
N GLU A 161 5.28 -31.45 4.81
CA GLU A 161 4.45 -32.65 4.91
C GLU A 161 5.19 -33.95 4.53
N LYS A 162 6.09 -33.88 3.54
CA LYS A 162 6.93 -35.02 3.14
C LYS A 162 7.93 -35.38 4.24
N ASP A 163 8.55 -34.39 4.86
CA ASP A 163 9.49 -34.59 5.98
C ASP A 163 8.77 -35.19 7.21
N GLU A 164 7.56 -34.72 7.53
CA GLU A 164 6.73 -35.29 8.61
C GLU A 164 6.33 -36.75 8.35
N LYS A 165 5.90 -37.07 7.13
CA LYS A 165 5.54 -38.45 6.73
C LYS A 165 6.76 -39.38 6.78
N LYS A 166 7.96 -38.88 6.42
CA LYS A 166 9.21 -39.63 6.46
C LYS A 166 9.68 -39.89 7.89
N ASN A 167 9.53 -38.91 8.78
CA ASN A 167 9.85 -39.06 10.21
C ASN A 167 8.87 -39.98 10.93
N LYS A 168 7.56 -39.92 10.63
CA LYS A 168 6.57 -40.88 11.15
C LYS A 168 6.84 -42.32 10.70
N LYS A 169 7.37 -42.54 9.49
CA LYS A 169 7.80 -43.87 9.02
C LYS A 169 9.05 -44.36 9.74
N LYS A 170 10.04 -43.51 9.99
CA LYS A 170 11.26 -43.87 10.74
C LYS A 170 10.97 -44.23 12.20
N ASN A 171 10.08 -43.50 12.87
CA ASN A 171 9.70 -43.76 14.26
C ASN A 171 8.75 -44.96 14.43
N LYS A 172 8.36 -45.63 13.34
CA LYS A 172 7.57 -46.87 13.33
C LYS A 172 8.41 -48.13 13.08
N LEU A 173 9.71 -47.97 12.83
CA LEU A 173 10.67 -49.05 12.57
C LEU A 173 11.57 -49.36 13.78
N PHE A 174 11.24 -48.81 14.95
CA PHE A 174 11.80 -49.19 16.24
C PHE A 174 10.66 -49.55 17.20
#